data_AF-G0N4F7-F1
#
_entry.id   AF-G0N4F7-F1
#
_cell.length_a   1.000
_cell.length_b   1.000
_cell.length_c   1.000
_cell.angle_alpha   90.00
_cell.angle_beta   90.00
_cell.angle_gamma   90.00
#
_symmetry.space_group_name_H-M   'P 1'
#
loop_
_entity.id
_entity.type
_entity.pdbx_description
1 polymer ?
#
loop_
_entity_poly.entity_id
_entity_poly.type
_entity_poly.pdbx_seq_one_letter_code
_entity_poly.pdbx_strand_id
1 'polypeptide(L)'
;MSNHRVNQLRTVEKTSGVEDLEECDECGRYFHSSCRTARLLEGRGCKCGVPTEQLISPEDLPETDESIAMQYQLKDLAEGSIRIRIFMSDELHEKLEVEGDEQSAVKIWGKNITQFLTKREERIDLSYRRKLVLAFGKPAGDKYLTFFAMMIREYGPNCHPAKAGEIGLEYLDSVQFFDKQERSQIYHSILNSYFKCAKDRGFSVVKFWACPPLPTTEYLFLGHPKQQLNSTEPRLIQFYQDMIASGAHIYSASNGLLIKPQREVVEVIMNAFENNAMMFRIVFDGIKKYKEQLRKKSGDSSAEKFRECLQTAARNEHNVLFNLTLRDNPAAIEIPKTANYLQMAESSYNFREIQFLEGMDFGTLGSNIASTSKLTKIILRSITPQNK
;
A
#
# COMPACT_ATOMS: atom_id res chain seq x y z
N MET A 1 28.81 -14.74 -19.04
CA MET A 1 27.60 -15.44 -19.49
C MET A 1 27.02 -16.08 -18.23
N SER A 2 25.99 -15.59 -17.55
CA SER A 2 24.69 -15.04 -17.96
C SER A 2 24.32 -13.76 -17.17
N ASN A 3 23.38 -13.00 -17.72
CA ASN A 3 23.23 -11.56 -17.60
C ASN A 3 22.49 -11.04 -16.35
N HIS A 4 22.95 -9.89 -15.87
CA HIS A 4 22.17 -8.90 -15.13
C HIS A 4 20.87 -8.55 -15.87
N ARG A 5 19.71 -8.76 -15.25
CA ARG A 5 18.47 -8.04 -15.56
C ARG A 5 18.23 -7.02 -14.46
N VAL A 6 18.75 -5.82 -14.72
CA VAL A 6 18.20 -4.57 -14.20
C VAL A 6 16.68 -4.59 -14.40
N ASN A 7 15.94 -4.03 -13.44
CA ASN A 7 14.54 -3.65 -13.52
C ASN A 7 14.23 -2.89 -14.83
N GLN A 8 14.07 -3.64 -15.91
CA GLN A 8 13.37 -3.24 -17.10
C GLN A 8 12.09 -4.07 -17.07
N LEU A 9 11.01 -3.46 -16.54
CA LEU A 9 9.77 -3.57 -17.28
C LEU A 9 10.18 -3.29 -18.72
N ARG A 10 10.06 -4.29 -19.60
CA ARG A 10 10.16 -4.03 -21.02
C ARG A 10 9.24 -2.83 -21.24
N THR A 11 9.81 -1.72 -21.68
CA THR A 11 9.08 -0.76 -22.50
C THR A 11 8.69 -1.56 -23.74
N VAL A 12 7.66 -2.39 -23.62
CA VAL A 12 6.85 -2.76 -24.75
C VAL A 12 6.29 -1.42 -25.15
N GLU A 13 6.78 -0.90 -26.28
CA GLU A 13 6.16 0.23 -26.95
C GLU A 13 4.66 -0.03 -26.89
N LYS A 14 3.92 0.86 -26.24
CA LYS A 14 2.46 0.86 -26.33
C LYS A 14 2.17 0.94 -27.83
N THR A 15 1.93 -0.20 -28.47
CA THR A 15 1.08 -0.23 -29.66
C THR A 15 -0.16 0.53 -29.24
N SER A 16 -0.44 1.64 -29.93
CA SER A 16 -1.51 2.59 -29.63
C SER A 16 -2.64 1.93 -28.85
N GLY A 17 -2.87 2.35 -27.60
CA GLY A 17 -3.82 1.75 -26.65
C GLY A 17 -5.27 1.89 -27.09
N VAL A 18 -5.59 1.28 -28.23
CA VAL A 18 -6.89 1.13 -28.84
C VAL A 18 -7.17 -0.36 -28.69
N GLU A 19 -8.13 -0.72 -27.85
CA GLU A 19 -8.65 -2.09 -27.81
C GLU A 19 -9.11 -2.48 -29.21
N ASP A 20 -8.90 -3.73 -29.60
CA ASP A 20 -9.41 -4.23 -30.88
C ASP A 20 -10.95 -4.30 -30.86
N LEU A 21 -11.56 -4.15 -32.04
CA LEU A 21 -13.00 -4.35 -32.20
C LEU A 21 -13.30 -5.85 -32.30
N GLU A 22 -14.19 -6.32 -31.43
CA GLU A 22 -14.69 -7.69 -31.42
C GLU A 22 -16.09 -7.73 -32.03
N GLU A 23 -16.34 -8.68 -32.94
CA GLU A 23 -17.68 -8.96 -33.47
C GLU A 23 -18.46 -9.84 -32.50
N CYS A 24 -19.74 -9.53 -32.24
CA CYS A 24 -20.61 -10.45 -31.51
C CYS A 24 -21.20 -11.51 -32.45
N ASP A 25 -20.95 -12.77 -32.15
CA ASP A 25 -21.40 -13.93 -32.93
C ASP A 25 -22.93 -14.04 -33.08
N GLU A 26 -23.72 -13.44 -32.18
CA GLU A 26 -25.18 -13.49 -32.25
C GLU A 26 -25.80 -12.32 -33.04
N CYS A 27 -25.26 -11.10 -32.90
CA CYS A 27 -25.87 -9.90 -33.48
C CYS A 27 -25.03 -9.19 -34.54
N GLY A 28 -23.81 -9.68 -34.82
CA GLY A 28 -22.89 -9.15 -35.84
C GLY A 28 -22.42 -7.71 -35.61
N ARG A 29 -22.62 -7.16 -34.39
CA ARG A 29 -22.18 -5.80 -34.07
C ARG A 29 -20.75 -5.84 -33.53
N TYR A 30 -19.97 -4.82 -33.86
CA TYR A 30 -18.59 -4.67 -33.41
C TYR A 30 -18.50 -3.73 -32.20
N PHE A 31 -17.69 -4.10 -31.22
CA PHE A 31 -17.43 -3.26 -30.05
C PHE A 31 -16.04 -3.56 -29.46
N HIS A 32 -15.45 -2.58 -28.78
CA HIS A 32 -14.36 -2.87 -27.84
C HIS A 32 -14.91 -3.61 -26.62
N SER A 33 -14.14 -4.57 -26.08
CA SER A 33 -14.56 -5.41 -24.95
C SER A 33 -14.95 -4.58 -23.71
N SER A 34 -14.15 -3.56 -23.36
CA SER A 34 -14.46 -2.65 -22.24
C SER A 34 -15.74 -1.84 -22.50
N CYS A 35 -15.93 -1.36 -23.72
CA CYS A 35 -17.11 -0.59 -24.12
C CYS A 35 -18.38 -1.45 -24.10
N ARG A 36 -18.30 -2.72 -24.54
CA ARG A 36 -19.42 -3.66 -24.46
C ARG A 36 -19.80 -3.89 -23.01
N THR A 37 -18.83 -4.17 -22.14
CA THR A 37 -19.03 -4.42 -20.70
C THR A 37 -19.59 -3.19 -19.98
N ALA A 38 -19.00 -2.01 -20.19
CA ALA A 38 -19.46 -0.77 -19.59
C ALA A 38 -20.91 -0.45 -20.02
N ARG A 39 -21.21 -0.54 -21.32
CA ARG A 39 -22.58 -0.31 -21.81
C ARG A 39 -23.55 -1.37 -21.32
N LEU A 40 -23.12 -2.61 -21.15
CA LEU A 40 -23.93 -3.68 -20.56
C LEU A 40 -24.34 -3.34 -19.14
N LEU A 41 -23.38 -2.90 -18.33
CA LEU A 41 -23.62 -2.44 -16.96
C LEU A 41 -24.53 -1.21 -16.93
N GLU A 42 -24.49 -0.34 -17.94
CA GLU A 42 -25.41 0.78 -18.14
C GLU A 42 -26.80 0.35 -18.70
N GLY A 43 -27.04 -0.93 -18.97
CA GLY A 43 -28.29 -1.41 -19.57
C GLY A 43 -28.46 -1.07 -21.06
N ARG A 44 -27.43 -0.50 -21.71
CA ARG A 44 -27.42 -0.04 -23.11
C ARG A 44 -26.54 -0.91 -24.03
N GLY A 45 -25.91 -1.95 -23.48
CA GLY A 45 -24.97 -2.82 -24.19
C GLY A 45 -25.61 -4.00 -24.92
N CYS A 46 -24.83 -4.65 -25.77
CA CYS A 46 -25.23 -5.87 -26.46
C CYS A 46 -25.33 -7.05 -25.46
N LYS A 47 -26.56 -7.49 -25.18
CA LYS A 47 -26.91 -8.54 -24.20
C LYS A 47 -26.66 -9.98 -24.66
N CYS A 48 -26.33 -10.16 -25.92
CA CYS A 48 -26.03 -11.46 -26.53
C CYS A 48 -24.93 -12.20 -25.77
N GLY A 49 -25.14 -13.48 -25.45
CA GLY A 49 -24.15 -14.33 -24.79
C GLY A 49 -23.61 -13.83 -23.45
N VAL A 50 -24.25 -12.87 -22.77
CA VAL A 50 -23.75 -12.31 -21.50
C VAL A 50 -24.22 -13.17 -20.33
N PRO A 51 -23.31 -13.87 -19.61
CA PRO A 51 -23.67 -14.59 -18.41
C PRO A 51 -24.06 -13.60 -17.30
N THR A 52 -25.07 -13.93 -16.50
CA THR A 52 -25.52 -13.15 -15.33
C THR A 52 -24.38 -12.83 -14.34
N GLU A 53 -23.32 -13.65 -14.34
CA GLU A 53 -22.07 -13.48 -13.59
C GLU A 53 -21.23 -12.24 -13.96
N GLN A 54 -21.60 -11.47 -14.99
CA GLN A 54 -20.96 -10.19 -15.32
C GLN A 54 -21.55 -8.99 -14.57
N LEU A 55 -22.62 -9.16 -13.79
CA LEU A 55 -23.32 -8.09 -13.05
C LEU A 55 -22.86 -7.91 -11.59
N ILE A 56 -21.72 -8.51 -11.20
CA ILE A 56 -21.22 -8.47 -9.82
C ILE A 56 -20.82 -7.05 -9.46
N SER A 57 -21.37 -6.56 -8.35
CA SER A 57 -21.14 -5.24 -7.77
C SER A 57 -20.06 -5.32 -6.68
N PRO A 58 -19.28 -4.26 -6.43
CA PRO A 58 -18.43 -4.20 -5.25
C PRO A 58 -19.17 -4.39 -3.92
N GLU A 59 -20.48 -4.19 -3.91
CA GLU A 59 -21.33 -4.51 -2.75
C GLU A 59 -21.38 -6.01 -2.43
N ASP A 60 -21.21 -6.87 -3.44
CA ASP A 60 -21.22 -8.33 -3.29
C ASP A 60 -19.91 -8.87 -2.67
N LEU A 61 -18.86 -8.04 -2.60
CA LEU A 61 -17.62 -8.39 -1.92
C LEU A 61 -17.85 -8.45 -0.40
N PRO A 62 -17.24 -9.43 0.31
CA PRO A 62 -17.43 -9.56 1.75
C PRO A 62 -16.88 -8.36 2.51
N GLU A 63 -17.62 -7.98 3.55
CA GLU A 63 -17.22 -6.94 4.48
C GLU A 63 -16.47 -7.53 5.68
N THR A 64 -15.59 -6.73 6.27
CA THR A 64 -14.99 -6.97 7.58
C THR A 64 -15.55 -5.95 8.57
N ASP A 65 -15.43 -6.23 9.87
CA ASP A 65 -15.83 -5.26 10.90
C ASP A 65 -15.13 -3.90 10.71
N GLU A 66 -13.86 -3.96 10.29
CA GLU A 66 -13.05 -2.78 9.97
C GLU A 66 -13.58 -2.04 8.74
N SER A 67 -13.95 -2.73 7.65
CA SER A 67 -14.50 -2.07 6.47
C SER A 67 -15.86 -1.44 6.75
N ILE A 68 -16.69 -2.08 7.57
CA ILE A 68 -17.99 -1.54 8.01
C ILE A 68 -17.78 -0.28 8.85
N ALA A 69 -16.89 -0.34 9.85
CA ALA A 69 -16.55 0.80 10.69
C ALA A 69 -16.01 1.97 9.87
N MET A 70 -15.19 1.68 8.84
CA MET A 70 -14.69 2.71 7.95
C MET A 70 -15.80 3.34 7.10
N GLN A 71 -16.68 2.54 6.52
CA GLN A 71 -17.84 3.03 5.76
C GLN A 71 -18.76 3.90 6.62
N TYR A 72 -19.01 3.50 7.86
CA TYR A 72 -19.84 4.28 8.78
C TYR A 72 -19.27 5.68 9.05
N GLN A 73 -17.95 5.79 9.18
CA GLN A 73 -17.26 7.09 9.34
C GLN A 73 -17.31 7.96 8.07
N LEU A 74 -17.49 7.34 6.90
CA LEU A 74 -17.53 8.00 5.60
C LEU A 74 -18.96 8.25 5.09
N LYS A 75 -19.99 7.91 5.88
CA LYS A 75 -21.40 7.85 5.43
C LYS A 75 -21.96 9.18 4.88
N ASP A 76 -21.43 10.31 5.35
CA ASP A 76 -21.89 11.64 4.97
C ASP A 76 -21.13 12.19 3.73
N LEU A 77 -20.14 11.44 3.22
CA LEU A 77 -19.37 11.81 2.03
C LEU A 77 -19.94 11.12 0.79
N ALA A 78 -19.89 11.83 -0.35
CA ALA A 78 -20.33 11.31 -1.65
C ALA A 78 -21.70 10.63 -1.58
N GLU A 79 -22.64 11.25 -0.85
CA GLU A 79 -24.02 10.76 -0.67
C GLU A 79 -24.11 9.32 -0.11
N GLY A 80 -23.12 8.91 0.69
CA GLY A 80 -23.05 7.55 1.25
C GLY A 80 -22.77 6.47 0.21
N SER A 81 -22.30 6.84 -0.98
CA SER A 81 -22.02 5.91 -2.08
C SER A 81 -20.70 5.17 -1.93
N ILE A 82 -19.85 5.52 -0.97
CA ILE A 82 -18.54 4.89 -0.78
C ILE A 82 -18.70 3.50 -0.17
N ARG A 83 -18.02 2.52 -0.77
CA ARG A 83 -17.85 1.16 -0.24
C ARG A 83 -16.37 0.91 -0.05
N ILE A 84 -15.99 0.45 1.14
CA ILE A 84 -14.63 0.05 1.49
C ILE A 84 -14.61 -1.47 1.57
N ARG A 85 -13.59 -2.09 0.99
CA ARG A 85 -13.32 -3.52 1.14
C ARG A 85 -11.87 -3.71 1.55
N ILE A 86 -11.66 -4.53 2.56
CA ILE A 86 -10.33 -4.78 3.14
C ILE A 86 -10.01 -6.25 2.96
N PHE A 87 -8.88 -6.50 2.34
CA PHE A 87 -8.31 -7.82 2.12
C PHE A 87 -6.96 -7.90 2.82
N MET A 88 -6.60 -9.09 3.29
CA MET A 88 -5.38 -9.31 4.05
C MET A 88 -4.56 -10.44 3.42
N SER A 89 -3.25 -10.37 3.54
CA SER A 89 -2.36 -11.49 3.25
C SER A 89 -2.36 -12.50 4.40
N ASP A 90 -1.80 -13.68 4.15
CA ASP A 90 -1.30 -14.51 5.24
C ASP A 90 -0.18 -13.80 6.02
N GLU A 91 0.27 -14.39 7.12
CA GLU A 91 1.43 -13.89 7.86
C GLU A 91 2.69 -14.04 7.00
N LEU A 92 3.34 -12.91 6.73
CA LEU A 92 4.55 -12.82 5.92
C LEU A 92 5.74 -12.54 6.84
N HIS A 93 6.94 -12.91 6.39
CA HIS A 93 8.17 -12.69 7.13
C HIS A 93 9.19 -11.90 6.32
N GLU A 94 9.85 -10.95 6.98
CA GLU A 94 11.08 -10.33 6.54
C GLU A 94 12.23 -10.86 7.39
N LYS A 95 12.95 -11.83 6.82
CA LYS A 95 14.07 -12.48 7.49
C LYS A 95 15.40 -12.01 6.93
N LEU A 96 16.37 -11.92 7.82
CA LEU A 96 17.78 -11.94 7.51
C LEU A 96 18.37 -13.19 8.16
N GLU A 97 18.24 -14.32 7.46
CA GLU A 97 18.95 -15.55 7.82
C GLU A 97 20.35 -15.48 7.18
N VAL A 98 21.36 -15.23 8.01
CA VAL A 98 22.76 -15.08 7.57
C VAL A 98 23.35 -16.42 7.09
N GLU A 99 22.71 -17.55 7.42
CA GLU A 99 23.14 -18.89 7.03
C GLU A 99 22.35 -19.39 5.80
N GLY A 100 23.05 -19.62 4.69
CA GLY A 100 22.55 -20.40 3.55
C GLY A 100 22.05 -19.61 2.33
N ASP A 101 21.75 -18.31 2.46
CA ASP A 101 21.32 -17.50 1.30
C ASP A 101 21.65 -15.98 1.43
N GLU A 102 22.93 -15.64 1.28
CA GLU A 102 23.39 -14.25 1.26
C GLU A 102 22.75 -13.44 0.12
N GLN A 103 22.38 -14.07 -1.00
CA GLN A 103 21.80 -13.36 -2.14
C GLN A 103 20.38 -12.85 -1.85
N SER A 104 19.52 -13.67 -1.24
CA SER A 104 18.19 -13.23 -0.80
C SER A 104 18.25 -12.21 0.31
N ALA A 105 19.16 -12.38 1.28
CA ALA A 105 19.41 -11.42 2.34
C ALA A 105 19.82 -10.04 1.79
N VAL A 106 20.72 -9.99 0.80
CA VAL A 106 21.15 -8.76 0.13
C VAL A 106 20.02 -8.14 -0.68
N LYS A 107 19.12 -8.93 -1.27
CA LYS A 107 17.96 -8.43 -2.01
C LYS A 107 16.96 -7.72 -1.08
N ILE A 108 16.77 -8.24 0.14
CA ILE A 108 15.81 -7.70 1.11
C ILE A 108 16.43 -6.56 1.91
N TRP A 109 17.64 -6.72 2.42
CA TRP A 109 18.25 -5.79 3.38
C TRP A 109 19.32 -4.88 2.76
N GLY A 110 19.75 -5.16 1.53
CA GLY A 110 20.86 -4.47 0.90
C GLY A 110 22.22 -4.90 1.46
N LYS A 111 23.23 -4.90 0.58
CA LYS A 111 24.58 -5.42 0.86
C LYS A 111 25.20 -4.88 2.15
N ASN A 112 25.02 -3.60 2.42
CA ASN A 112 25.69 -2.95 3.55
C ASN A 112 25.08 -3.32 4.91
N ILE A 113 23.75 -3.49 4.97
CA ILE A 113 23.06 -3.90 6.20
C ILE A 113 23.37 -5.38 6.45
N THR A 114 23.24 -6.23 5.43
CA THR A 114 23.57 -7.65 5.51
C THR A 114 25.00 -7.84 6.05
N GLN A 115 26.01 -7.21 5.42
CA GLN A 115 27.40 -7.33 5.87
C GLN A 115 27.65 -6.77 7.28
N PHE A 116 26.90 -5.74 7.69
CA PHE A 116 27.04 -5.17 9.02
C PHE A 116 26.50 -6.11 10.10
N LEU A 117 25.34 -6.72 9.87
CA LEU A 117 24.69 -7.65 10.80
C LEU A 117 25.38 -9.01 10.82
N THR A 118 25.81 -9.54 9.67
CA THR A 118 26.58 -10.79 9.58
C THR A 118 27.86 -10.72 10.42
N LYS A 119 28.60 -9.61 10.39
CA LYS A 119 29.81 -9.42 11.21
C LYS A 119 29.53 -9.35 12.71
N ARG A 120 28.28 -9.10 13.09
CA ARG A 120 27.82 -9.02 14.48
C ARG A 120 27.08 -10.28 14.92
N GLU A 121 26.95 -11.27 14.03
CA GLU A 121 26.16 -12.49 14.26
C GLU A 121 24.70 -12.20 14.63
N GLU A 122 24.18 -11.06 14.18
CA GLU A 122 22.81 -10.59 14.44
C GLU A 122 21.86 -11.06 13.34
N ARG A 123 20.63 -11.42 13.72
CA ARG A 123 19.57 -11.89 12.80
C ARG A 123 18.36 -10.97 12.87
N ILE A 124 17.62 -10.88 11.76
CA ILE A 124 16.33 -10.20 11.73
C ILE A 124 15.23 -11.20 11.40
N ASP A 125 14.15 -11.18 12.16
CA ASP A 125 12.90 -11.86 11.85
C ASP A 125 11.73 -10.94 12.23
N LEU A 126 11.10 -10.36 11.22
CA LEU A 126 9.93 -9.51 11.38
C LEU A 126 8.74 -10.17 10.70
N SER A 127 7.78 -10.64 11.49
CA SER A 127 6.49 -11.09 10.97
C SER A 127 5.53 -9.92 10.80
N TYR A 128 4.75 -9.91 9.74
CA TYR A 128 3.74 -8.89 9.49
C TYR A 128 2.60 -9.44 8.64
N ARG A 129 1.47 -8.72 8.62
CA ARG A 129 0.41 -8.94 7.62
C ARG A 129 0.28 -7.70 6.76
N ARG A 130 0.02 -7.90 5.47
CA ARG A 130 -0.28 -6.82 4.55
C ARG A 130 -1.79 -6.72 4.36
N LYS A 131 -2.32 -5.52 4.28
CA LYS A 131 -3.71 -5.25 3.94
C LYS A 131 -3.79 -4.46 2.66
N LEU A 132 -4.72 -4.85 1.80
CA LEU A 132 -5.17 -4.08 0.65
C LEU A 132 -6.54 -3.49 0.98
N VAL A 133 -6.60 -2.16 1.08
CA VAL A 133 -7.85 -1.42 1.25
C VAL A 133 -8.25 -0.86 -0.10
N LEU A 134 -9.40 -1.27 -0.62
CA LEU A 134 -10.00 -0.76 -1.85
C LEU A 134 -11.21 0.10 -1.52
N ALA A 135 -11.35 1.24 -2.19
CA ALA A 135 -12.56 2.04 -2.15
C ALA A 135 -13.22 2.12 -3.52
N PHE A 136 -14.54 1.93 -3.50
CA PHE A 136 -15.44 2.03 -4.64
C PHE A 136 -16.46 3.12 -4.37
N GLY A 137 -16.81 3.91 -5.39
CA GLY A 137 -17.77 5.00 -5.24
C GLY A 137 -18.56 5.27 -6.51
N LYS A 138 -19.63 6.06 -6.42
CA LYS A 138 -20.51 6.41 -7.55
C LYS A 138 -20.46 7.91 -7.87
N PRO A 139 -19.33 8.46 -8.35
CA PRO A 139 -19.23 9.90 -8.63
C PRO A 139 -20.18 10.40 -9.74
N ALA A 140 -20.68 9.50 -10.60
CA ALA A 140 -21.63 9.82 -11.67
C ALA A 140 -22.99 9.10 -11.50
N GLY A 141 -23.38 8.79 -10.26
CA GLY A 141 -24.74 8.38 -9.88
C GLY A 141 -25.04 6.87 -9.93
N ASP A 142 -24.66 6.16 -11.00
CA ASP A 142 -25.29 4.84 -11.25
C ASP A 142 -24.36 3.63 -11.11
N LYS A 143 -23.03 3.83 -11.16
CA LYS A 143 -22.07 2.73 -11.24
C LYS A 143 -20.89 2.93 -10.30
N TYR A 144 -20.48 1.83 -9.68
CA TYR A 144 -19.28 1.81 -8.88
C TYR A 144 -18.04 1.92 -9.76
N LEU A 145 -17.13 2.80 -9.35
CA LEU A 145 -15.78 2.90 -9.87
C LEU A 145 -14.82 2.60 -8.72
N THR A 146 -13.84 1.76 -8.97
CA THR A 146 -12.65 1.68 -8.12
C THR A 146 -11.92 3.01 -8.26
N PHE A 147 -11.68 3.71 -7.15
CA PHE A 147 -11.08 5.04 -7.21
C PHE A 147 -9.90 5.24 -6.26
N PHE A 148 -9.73 4.36 -5.28
CA PHE A 148 -8.67 4.45 -4.29
C PHE A 148 -8.21 3.07 -3.87
N ALA A 149 -6.91 2.91 -3.72
CA ALA A 149 -6.30 1.73 -3.12
C ALA A 149 -5.17 2.17 -2.19
N MET A 150 -5.03 1.50 -1.04
CA MET A 150 -3.81 1.59 -0.24
C MET A 150 -3.38 0.23 0.27
N MET A 151 -2.06 0.05 0.34
CA MET A 151 -1.43 -1.11 0.93
C MET A 151 -0.79 -0.73 2.26
N ILE A 152 -1.16 -1.46 3.29
CA ILE A 152 -0.70 -1.25 4.65
C ILE A 152 0.03 -2.49 5.13
N ARG A 153 1.10 -2.29 5.88
CA ARG A 153 1.83 -3.32 6.60
C ARG A 153 1.58 -3.20 8.09
N GLU A 154 1.06 -4.24 8.71
CA GLU A 154 0.78 -4.31 10.15
C GLU A 154 1.75 -5.29 10.84
N TYR A 155 2.56 -4.77 11.76
CA TYR A 155 3.42 -5.60 12.62
C TYR A 155 2.65 -5.99 13.88
N GLY A 156 2.01 -7.16 13.82
CA GLY A 156 1.13 -7.67 14.86
C GLY A 156 1.84 -8.16 16.13
N PRO A 157 1.10 -8.79 17.06
CA PRO A 157 1.63 -9.23 18.35
C PRO A 157 2.69 -10.35 18.26
N ASN A 158 2.71 -11.10 17.15
CA ASN A 158 3.72 -12.14 16.88
C ASN A 158 5.06 -11.57 16.38
N CYS A 159 5.11 -10.28 16.04
CA CYS A 159 6.33 -9.63 15.56
C CYS A 159 7.33 -9.40 16.69
N HIS A 160 8.60 -9.20 16.33
CA HIS A 160 9.65 -8.80 17.26
C HIS A 160 9.23 -7.56 18.08
N PRO A 161 9.43 -7.53 19.41
CA PRO A 161 8.98 -6.43 20.28
C PRO A 161 9.49 -5.04 19.88
N ALA A 162 10.66 -4.96 19.24
CA ALA A 162 11.21 -3.70 18.71
C ALA A 162 10.35 -3.06 17.60
N LYS A 163 9.45 -3.83 16.97
CA LYS A 163 8.63 -3.42 15.81
C LYS A 163 7.13 -3.68 15.99
N ALA A 164 6.73 -4.59 16.89
CA ALA A 164 5.34 -4.88 17.17
C ALA A 164 4.53 -3.62 17.53
N GLY A 165 3.31 -3.52 16.99
CA GLY A 165 2.43 -2.38 17.19
C GLY A 165 2.74 -1.17 16.28
N GLU A 166 3.66 -1.31 15.33
CA GLU A 166 3.87 -0.33 14.26
C GLU A 166 3.12 -0.71 12.98
N ILE A 167 2.78 0.32 12.20
CA ILE A 167 2.15 0.22 10.88
C ILE A 167 2.98 0.97 9.87
N GLY A 168 3.25 0.36 8.71
CA GLY A 168 3.80 1.02 7.54
C GLY A 168 2.72 1.27 6.49
N LEU A 169 2.45 2.53 6.12
CA LEU A 169 1.68 2.81 4.90
C LEU A 169 2.65 2.75 3.71
N GLU A 170 2.56 1.67 2.94
CA GLU A 170 3.54 1.33 1.90
C GLU A 170 3.23 1.99 0.57
N TYR A 171 1.98 1.86 0.12
CA TYR A 171 1.52 2.39 -1.16
C TYR A 171 0.14 2.99 -0.99
N LEU A 172 -0.09 4.10 -1.68
CA LEU A 172 -1.38 4.71 -1.86
C LEU A 172 -1.48 5.12 -3.32
N ASP A 173 -2.61 4.81 -3.94
CA ASP A 173 -2.89 5.22 -5.30
C ASP A 173 -4.36 5.56 -5.49
N SER A 174 -4.67 6.36 -6.50
CA SER A 174 -6.04 6.78 -6.76
C SER A 174 -6.26 7.12 -8.22
N VAL A 175 -7.50 6.99 -8.69
CA VAL A 175 -7.93 7.44 -10.02
C VAL A 175 -9.00 8.51 -9.93
N GLN A 176 -8.80 9.62 -10.66
CA GLN A 176 -9.54 10.87 -10.46
C GLN A 176 -10.94 10.87 -11.12
N PHE A 177 -11.93 10.25 -10.49
CA PHE A 177 -13.32 10.32 -10.96
C PHE A 177 -14.24 11.20 -10.10
N PHE A 178 -13.85 11.49 -8.87
CA PHE A 178 -14.51 12.49 -8.02
C PHE A 178 -14.04 13.91 -8.34
N ASP A 179 -14.94 14.87 -8.13
CA ASP A 179 -14.65 16.28 -8.21
C ASP A 179 -13.49 16.66 -7.28
N LYS A 180 -12.65 17.59 -7.74
CA LYS A 180 -11.38 17.92 -7.09
C LYS A 180 -11.53 18.31 -5.62
N GLN A 181 -12.60 19.02 -5.27
CA GLN A 181 -12.85 19.51 -3.91
C GLN A 181 -13.22 18.36 -2.95
N GLU A 182 -14.08 17.45 -3.39
CA GLU A 182 -14.51 16.30 -2.59
C GLU A 182 -13.41 15.25 -2.48
N ARG A 183 -12.62 15.09 -3.53
CA ARG A 183 -11.61 14.03 -3.65
C ARG A 183 -10.61 14.02 -2.51
N SER A 184 -9.99 15.17 -2.19
CA SER A 184 -9.02 15.23 -1.09
C SER A 184 -9.67 14.92 0.24
N GLN A 185 -10.89 15.43 0.50
CA GLN A 185 -11.61 15.16 1.73
C GLN A 185 -11.93 13.67 1.87
N ILE A 186 -12.38 13.01 0.80
CA ILE A 186 -12.63 11.57 0.78
C ILE A 186 -11.34 10.80 1.09
N TYR A 187 -10.23 11.13 0.45
CA TYR A 187 -8.97 10.41 0.62
C TYR A 187 -8.40 10.58 2.05
N HIS A 188 -8.44 11.80 2.57
CA HIS A 188 -8.05 12.07 3.96
C HIS A 188 -8.94 11.30 4.94
N SER A 189 -10.24 11.24 4.67
CA SER A 189 -11.19 10.53 5.53
C SER A 189 -10.98 9.02 5.49
N ILE A 190 -10.64 8.43 4.33
CA ILE A 190 -10.28 7.00 4.23
C ILE A 190 -9.03 6.69 5.07
N LEU A 191 -7.98 7.50 4.95
CA LEU A 191 -6.74 7.35 5.71
C LEU A 191 -6.98 7.46 7.22
N ASN A 192 -7.62 8.54 7.65
CA ASN A 192 -7.91 8.82 9.05
C ASN A 192 -8.84 7.76 9.66
N SER A 193 -9.84 7.31 8.92
CA SER A 193 -10.75 6.25 9.34
C SER A 193 -10.03 4.93 9.58
N TYR A 194 -9.09 4.56 8.69
CA TYR A 194 -8.24 3.40 8.90
C TYR A 194 -7.31 3.56 10.12
N PHE A 195 -6.65 4.72 10.28
CA PHE A 195 -5.78 4.97 11.43
C PHE A 195 -6.53 4.94 12.76
N LYS A 196 -7.78 5.41 12.76
CA LYS A 196 -8.68 5.26 13.91
C LYS A 196 -8.98 3.79 14.20
N CYS A 197 -9.35 3.00 13.21
CA CYS A 197 -9.57 1.56 13.38
C CYS A 197 -8.31 0.83 13.88
N ALA A 198 -7.13 1.18 13.36
CA ALA A 198 -5.86 0.65 13.81
C ALA A 198 -5.56 1.01 15.28
N LYS A 199 -5.81 2.26 15.68
CA LYS A 199 -5.69 2.71 17.07
C LYS A 199 -6.60 1.91 18.00
N ASP A 200 -7.85 1.70 17.58
CA ASP A 200 -8.86 0.97 18.35
C ASP A 200 -8.46 -0.52 18.48
N ARG A 201 -7.79 -1.10 17.48
CA ARG A 201 -7.17 -2.45 17.54
C ARG A 201 -5.85 -2.53 18.30
N GLY A 202 -5.38 -1.44 18.90
CA GLY A 202 -4.19 -1.44 19.77
C GLY A 202 -2.85 -1.14 19.08
N PHE A 203 -2.83 -0.78 17.79
CA PHE A 203 -1.62 -0.28 17.16
C PHE A 203 -1.23 1.10 17.71
N SER A 204 0.07 1.35 17.77
CA SER A 204 0.65 2.49 18.48
C SER A 204 1.21 3.57 17.56
N VAL A 205 1.74 3.19 16.40
CA VAL A 205 2.48 4.11 15.52
C VAL A 205 2.19 3.78 14.06
N VAL A 206 2.00 4.81 13.24
CA VAL A 206 2.02 4.72 11.77
C VAL A 206 3.24 5.46 11.24
N LYS A 207 3.99 4.84 10.34
CA LYS A 207 5.14 5.42 9.63
C LYS A 207 4.87 5.41 8.14
N PHE A 208 5.19 6.50 7.46
CA PHE A 208 5.13 6.54 6.00
C PHE A 208 6.06 7.58 5.40
N TRP A 209 6.30 7.42 4.10
CA TRP A 209 7.14 8.29 3.30
C TRP A 209 6.32 8.92 2.18
N ALA A 210 6.32 10.24 2.12
CA ALA A 210 5.81 10.98 0.98
C ALA A 210 6.77 10.86 -0.21
N CYS A 211 6.56 9.83 -1.03
CA CYS A 211 7.24 9.64 -2.29
C CYS A 211 6.21 9.74 -3.43
N PRO A 212 6.27 10.77 -4.28
CA PRO A 212 5.46 10.77 -5.50
C PRO A 212 6.01 9.74 -6.50
N PRO A 213 5.15 9.09 -7.30
CA PRO A 213 5.62 8.17 -8.33
C PRO A 213 6.36 8.94 -9.43
N LEU A 214 7.39 8.30 -10.00
CA LEU A 214 8.07 8.82 -11.18
C LEU A 214 7.07 8.95 -12.35
N PRO A 215 7.30 9.85 -13.33
CA PRO A 215 6.35 10.11 -14.42
C PRO A 215 5.88 8.88 -15.22
N THR A 216 6.67 7.80 -15.24
CA THR A 216 6.38 6.56 -15.96
C THR A 216 6.05 5.38 -15.05
N THR A 217 5.86 5.63 -13.75
CA THR A 217 5.62 4.59 -12.74
C THR A 217 4.22 4.75 -12.17
N GLU A 218 3.51 3.63 -12.04
CA GLU A 218 2.20 3.55 -11.40
C GLU A 218 2.35 2.72 -10.13
N TYR A 219 1.77 3.14 -9.01
CA TYR A 219 1.96 2.44 -7.74
C TYR A 219 1.08 1.20 -7.64
N LEU A 220 -0.24 1.37 -7.80
CA LEU A 220 -1.21 0.28 -7.64
C LEU A 220 -2.13 0.16 -8.84
N PHE A 221 -2.65 1.24 -9.42
CA PHE A 221 -3.58 1.17 -10.56
C PHE A 221 -2.86 1.27 -11.90
N LEU A 222 -3.19 0.40 -12.85
CA LEU A 222 -2.65 0.46 -14.20
C LEU A 222 -3.53 1.31 -15.14
N GLY A 223 -2.92 2.25 -15.87
CA GLY A 223 -3.63 3.06 -16.84
C GLY A 223 -4.45 4.16 -16.18
N HIS A 224 -3.79 5.13 -15.57
CA HIS A 224 -4.46 6.34 -15.04
C HIS A 224 -5.08 7.22 -16.13
N PRO A 225 -6.10 8.05 -15.81
CA PRO A 225 -6.61 9.03 -16.74
C PRO A 225 -5.50 9.93 -17.28
N LYS A 226 -5.47 10.19 -18.59
CA LYS A 226 -4.37 10.95 -19.24
C LYS A 226 -4.20 12.36 -18.66
N GLN A 227 -5.28 12.95 -18.17
CA GLN A 227 -5.29 14.28 -17.54
C GLN A 227 -4.89 14.23 -16.07
N GLN A 228 -4.70 13.04 -15.49
CA GLN A 228 -4.26 12.87 -14.11
C GLN A 228 -2.74 13.06 -14.05
N LEU A 229 -2.33 14.11 -13.37
CA LEU A 229 -0.92 14.39 -13.13
C LEU A 229 -0.52 13.82 -11.77
N ASN A 230 0.65 13.19 -11.71
CA ASN A 230 1.26 12.80 -10.44
C ASN A 230 1.47 14.05 -9.57
N SER A 231 1.21 13.91 -8.27
CA SER A 231 1.54 14.95 -7.30
C SER A 231 3.04 15.21 -7.32
N THR A 232 3.45 16.49 -7.27
CA THR A 232 4.83 16.83 -6.97
C THR A 232 5.11 16.57 -5.50
N GLU A 233 6.38 16.37 -5.12
CA GLU A 233 6.76 16.13 -3.72
C GLU A 233 6.21 17.21 -2.76
N PRO A 234 6.34 18.53 -3.02
CA PRO A 234 5.76 19.54 -2.13
C PRO A 234 4.22 19.45 -2.02
N ARG A 235 3.53 19.11 -3.10
CA ARG A 235 2.07 18.94 -3.07
C ARG A 235 1.66 17.70 -2.28
N LEU A 236 2.44 16.62 -2.38
CA LEU A 236 2.18 15.39 -1.63
C LEU A 236 2.45 15.58 -0.13
N ILE A 237 3.52 16.31 0.23
CA ILE A 237 3.79 16.72 1.60
C ILE A 237 2.62 17.53 2.15
N GLN A 238 2.15 18.55 1.42
CA GLN A 238 1.02 19.37 1.84
C GLN A 238 -0.27 18.54 2.00
N PHE A 239 -0.55 17.63 1.06
CA PHE A 239 -1.68 16.71 1.16
C PHE A 239 -1.67 15.92 2.48
N TYR A 240 -0.52 15.36 2.86
CA TYR A 240 -0.41 14.65 4.14
C TYR A 240 -0.49 15.57 5.36
N GLN A 241 0.02 16.80 5.28
CA GLN A 241 -0.14 17.79 6.35
C GLN A 241 -1.62 18.17 6.57
N ASP A 242 -2.37 18.34 5.48
CA ASP A 242 -3.81 18.63 5.53
C ASP A 242 -4.60 17.42 6.09
N MET A 243 -4.24 16.21 5.67
CA MET A 243 -4.77 14.97 6.23
C MET A 243 -4.51 14.88 7.74
N ILE A 244 -3.28 15.16 8.17
CA ILE A 244 -2.88 15.22 9.59
C ILE A 244 -3.67 16.26 10.37
N ALA A 245 -3.85 17.46 9.82
CA ALA A 245 -4.64 18.51 10.46
C ALA A 245 -6.09 18.06 10.69
N SER A 246 -6.71 17.40 9.70
CA SER A 246 -8.07 16.87 9.85
C SER A 246 -8.17 15.68 10.82
N GLY A 247 -7.10 14.89 10.96
CA GLY A 247 -7.02 13.70 11.82
C GLY A 247 -6.45 13.94 13.22
N ALA A 248 -6.14 15.18 13.61
CA ALA A 248 -5.41 15.49 14.85
C ALA A 248 -6.11 15.06 16.16
N HIS A 249 -7.41 14.76 16.11
CA HIS A 249 -8.16 14.19 17.23
C HIS A 249 -7.95 12.67 17.40
N ILE A 250 -7.35 12.00 16.41
CA ILE A 250 -7.10 10.56 16.39
C ILE A 250 -5.69 10.25 16.91
N TYR A 251 -4.70 11.07 16.57
CA TYR A 251 -3.28 10.84 16.85
C TYR A 251 -2.50 12.14 17.02
N SER A 252 -1.28 12.04 17.57
CA SER A 252 -0.28 13.10 17.46
C SER A 252 0.67 12.81 16.29
N ALA A 253 1.18 13.86 15.65
CA ALA A 253 2.04 13.72 14.48
C ALA A 253 3.40 14.37 14.72
N SER A 254 4.44 13.77 14.16
CA SER A 254 5.79 14.34 14.11
C SER A 254 6.41 14.09 12.74
N ASN A 255 7.21 15.06 12.29
CA ASN A 255 7.97 14.97 11.06
C ASN A 255 9.30 14.23 11.32
N GLY A 256 9.72 13.43 10.35
CA GLY A 256 10.91 12.60 10.43
C GLY A 256 10.64 11.19 10.93
N LEU A 257 11.73 10.43 11.01
CA LEU A 257 11.71 9.07 11.51
C LEU A 257 11.85 9.08 13.04
N LEU A 258 10.87 8.55 13.77
CA LEU A 258 11.01 8.29 15.19
C LEU A 258 11.66 6.91 15.40
N ILE A 259 12.87 6.91 15.97
CA ILE A 259 13.58 5.69 16.36
C ILE A 259 13.61 5.60 17.88
N LYS A 260 12.88 4.63 18.43
CA LYS A 260 12.77 4.41 19.88
C LYS A 260 14.10 3.86 20.43
N PRO A 261 14.47 4.18 21.68
CA PRO A 261 15.59 3.50 22.36
C PRO A 261 15.41 1.99 22.35
N GLN A 262 16.49 1.27 22.05
CA GLN A 262 16.54 -0.20 22.02
C GLN A 262 17.76 -0.70 22.78
N ARG A 263 17.76 -1.99 23.12
CA ARG A 263 18.88 -2.60 23.87
C ARG A 263 20.00 -2.99 22.92
N GLU A 264 19.63 -3.55 21.77
CA GLU A 264 20.58 -4.06 20.79
C GLU A 264 20.61 -3.21 19.51
N VAL A 265 21.75 -3.19 18.83
CA VAL A 265 21.93 -2.46 17.55
C VAL A 265 20.95 -3.00 16.49
N VAL A 266 20.76 -4.32 16.42
CA VAL A 266 19.81 -4.93 15.49
C VAL A 266 18.37 -4.48 15.74
N GLU A 267 17.97 -4.31 17.00
CA GLU A 267 16.64 -3.83 17.36
C GLU A 267 16.42 -2.39 16.90
N VAL A 268 17.47 -1.55 16.94
CA VAL A 268 17.41 -0.18 16.39
C VAL A 268 17.15 -0.24 14.88
N ILE A 269 17.81 -1.14 14.16
CA ILE A 269 17.57 -1.35 12.72
C ILE A 269 16.13 -1.82 12.51
N MET A 270 15.68 -2.84 13.24
CA MET A 270 14.31 -3.35 13.16
C MET A 270 13.27 -2.26 13.40
N ASN A 271 13.43 -1.44 14.46
CA ASN A 271 12.51 -0.36 14.79
C ASN A 271 12.47 0.72 13.69
N ALA A 272 13.63 1.07 13.15
CA ALA A 272 13.72 2.04 12.06
C ALA A 272 13.15 1.51 10.76
N PHE A 273 13.32 0.21 10.47
CA PHE A 273 13.13 -0.35 9.13
C PHE A 273 11.70 -0.25 8.61
N GLU A 274 11.60 0.24 7.38
CA GLU A 274 10.47 0.04 6.46
C GLU A 274 11.11 -0.40 5.14
N ASN A 275 10.51 -1.35 4.43
CA ASN A 275 11.10 -1.91 3.21
C ASN A 275 10.95 -0.95 2.01
N ASN A 276 11.68 0.16 2.03
CA ASN A 276 11.69 1.17 0.97
C ASN A 276 13.08 1.83 0.83
N ALA A 277 13.32 2.41 -0.35
CA ALA A 277 14.61 2.99 -0.71
C ALA A 277 15.10 4.08 0.25
N MET A 278 14.19 4.89 0.80
CA MET A 278 14.50 5.95 1.76
C MET A 278 15.13 5.37 3.03
N MET A 279 14.51 4.32 3.57
CA MET A 279 15.00 3.66 4.78
C MET A 279 16.34 2.97 4.59
N PHE A 280 16.57 2.31 3.45
CA PHE A 280 17.89 1.74 3.14
C PHE A 280 18.99 2.79 3.15
N ARG A 281 18.73 3.97 2.58
CA ARG A 281 19.69 5.08 2.58
C ARG A 281 19.96 5.57 4.00
N ILE A 282 18.93 5.79 4.81
CA ILE A 282 19.06 6.26 6.20
C ILE A 282 19.86 5.26 7.05
N VAL A 283 19.54 3.97 6.96
CA VAL A 283 20.25 2.94 7.72
C VAL A 283 21.70 2.82 7.23
N PHE A 284 21.94 2.88 5.92
CA PHE A 284 23.31 2.88 5.36
C PHE A 284 24.16 4.04 5.89
N ASP A 285 23.64 5.27 5.81
CA ASP A 285 24.32 6.46 6.29
C ASP A 285 24.52 6.42 7.82
N GLY A 286 23.54 5.90 8.54
CA GLY A 286 23.62 5.63 9.98
C GLY A 286 24.75 4.65 10.34
N ILE A 287 24.84 3.52 9.64
CA ILE A 287 25.92 2.53 9.79
C ILE A 287 27.28 3.16 9.49
N LYS A 288 27.39 3.97 8.44
CA LYS A 288 28.64 4.65 8.08
C LYS A 288 29.10 5.58 9.20
N LYS A 289 28.20 6.44 9.69
CA LYS A 289 28.47 7.36 10.81
C LYS A 289 28.85 6.60 12.08
N TYR A 290 28.16 5.51 12.38
CA TYR A 290 28.45 4.70 13.55
C TYR A 290 29.86 4.07 13.49
N LYS A 291 30.25 3.50 12.34
CA LYS A 291 31.60 2.97 12.12
C LYS A 291 32.69 4.04 12.27
N GLU A 292 32.42 5.28 11.88
CA GLU A 292 33.35 6.40 12.09
C GLU A 292 33.50 6.74 13.58
N GLN A 293 32.43 6.65 14.38
CA GLN A 293 32.49 6.86 15.83
C GLN A 293 33.27 5.74 16.54
N LEU A 294 33.07 4.48 16.15
CA LEU A 294 33.78 3.32 16.71
C LEU A 294 35.31 3.40 16.53
N ARG A 295 35.80 4.09 15.49
CA ARG A 295 37.23 4.27 15.24
C ARG A 295 37.89 5.27 16.18
N LYS A 296 37.13 6.05 16.94
CA LYS A 296 37.67 7.03 17.90
C LYS A 296 38.14 6.33 19.18
N LYS A 297 39.15 6.87 19.85
CA LYS A 297 39.77 6.27 21.06
C LYS A 297 38.78 6.01 22.21
N SER A 298 37.65 6.71 22.26
CA SER A 298 36.58 6.55 23.26
C SER A 298 35.29 5.96 22.65
N GLY A 299 35.39 5.22 21.55
CA GLY A 299 34.25 4.80 20.72
C GLY A 299 33.18 4.04 21.50
N ASP A 300 32.00 4.63 21.62
CA ASP A 300 30.82 4.00 22.21
C ASP A 300 30.17 3.04 21.20
N SER A 301 30.03 1.77 21.60
CA SER A 301 29.42 0.71 20.80
C SER A 301 28.00 0.36 21.23
N SER A 302 27.37 1.22 22.03
CA SER A 302 26.01 1.06 22.49
C SER A 302 24.97 1.18 21.36
N ALA A 303 23.84 0.50 21.55
CA ALA A 303 22.67 0.68 20.70
C ALA A 303 22.17 2.13 20.69
N GLU A 304 22.31 2.84 21.81
CA GLU A 304 21.95 4.25 21.91
C GLU A 304 22.82 5.12 20.98
N LYS A 305 24.14 4.87 20.95
CA LYS A 305 25.02 5.58 20.02
C LYS A 305 24.68 5.31 18.56
N PHE A 306 24.34 4.06 18.24
CA PHE A 306 23.89 3.70 16.90
C PHE A 306 22.56 4.39 16.54
N ARG A 307 21.60 4.42 17.47
CA ARG A 307 20.32 5.14 17.34
C ARG A 307 20.54 6.61 17.04
N GLU A 308 21.42 7.29 17.77
CA GLU A 308 21.76 8.70 17.51
C GLU A 308 22.32 8.92 16.09
N CYS A 309 23.18 8.00 15.61
CA CYS A 309 23.73 8.06 14.26
C CYS A 309 22.63 7.93 13.20
N LEU A 310 21.70 6.99 13.38
CA LEU A 310 20.56 6.81 12.48
C LEU A 310 19.60 8.00 12.54
N GLN A 311 19.28 8.49 13.74
CA GLN A 311 18.43 9.66 13.93
C GLN A 311 19.03 10.87 13.22
N THR A 312 20.35 11.05 13.31
CA THR A 312 21.06 12.13 12.62
C THR A 312 21.06 11.95 11.10
N ALA A 313 21.11 10.71 10.59
CA ALA A 313 20.95 10.45 9.15
C ALA A 313 19.52 10.80 8.67
N ALA A 314 18.50 10.44 9.46
CA ALA A 314 17.10 10.71 9.13
C ALA A 314 16.73 12.20 9.15
N ARG A 315 17.45 13.05 9.89
CA ARG A 315 17.17 14.50 9.97
C ARG A 315 17.18 15.21 8.62
N ASN A 316 17.96 14.73 7.65
CA ASN A 316 18.01 15.34 6.32
C ASN A 316 16.71 15.10 5.51
N GLU A 317 15.91 14.12 5.94
CA GLU A 317 14.73 13.63 5.23
C GLU A 317 13.44 13.93 6.00
N HIS A 318 13.50 14.82 6.99
CA HIS A 318 12.40 15.08 7.94
C HIS A 318 11.12 15.57 7.28
N ASN A 319 11.20 16.27 6.14
CA ASN A 319 10.03 16.83 5.47
C ASN A 319 9.20 15.80 4.70
N VAL A 320 9.79 14.65 4.36
CA VAL A 320 9.14 13.59 3.57
C VAL A 320 8.75 12.39 4.41
N LEU A 321 9.25 12.27 5.63
CA LEU A 321 8.94 11.18 6.55
C LEU A 321 7.91 11.64 7.59
N PHE A 322 6.90 10.81 7.81
CA PHE A 322 5.83 11.10 8.75
C PHE A 322 5.72 9.99 9.77
N ASN A 323 5.52 10.40 11.03
CA ASN A 323 5.27 9.50 12.14
C ASN A 323 4.01 9.95 12.89
N LEU A 324 2.99 9.10 12.91
CA LEU A 324 1.76 9.32 13.66
C LEU A 324 1.77 8.42 14.89
N THR A 325 1.74 9.02 16.08
CA THR A 325 1.58 8.28 17.33
C THR A 325 0.08 8.17 17.63
N LEU A 326 -0.46 6.97 17.41
CA LEU A 326 -1.85 6.64 17.70
C LEU A 326 -2.10 6.51 19.20
N ARG A 327 -1.11 5.96 19.92
CA ARG A 327 -1.14 5.74 21.38
C ARG A 327 0.27 5.82 21.94
N ASP A 328 0.41 6.41 23.13
CA ASP A 328 1.70 6.48 23.83
C ASP A 328 2.07 5.15 24.50
N ASN A 329 1.05 4.43 25.01
CA ASN A 329 1.23 3.19 25.75
C ASN A 329 0.85 1.96 24.90
N PRO A 330 1.63 0.87 24.98
CA PRO A 330 1.27 -0.41 24.36
C PRO A 330 -0.10 -0.89 24.82
N ALA A 331 -0.86 -1.47 23.90
CA ALA A 331 -2.10 -2.17 24.17
C ALA A 331 -2.04 -3.56 23.55
N ALA A 332 -2.93 -4.46 23.99
CA ALA A 332 -3.10 -5.72 23.30
C ALA A 332 -3.52 -5.43 21.85
N ILE A 333 -2.79 -5.99 20.89
CA ILE A 333 -3.07 -5.82 19.47
C ILE A 333 -4.09 -6.88 19.08
N GLU A 334 -5.26 -6.43 18.63
CA GLU A 334 -6.31 -7.31 18.14
C GLU A 334 -6.11 -7.59 16.65
N ILE A 335 -5.94 -8.87 16.33
CA ILE A 335 -6.00 -9.35 14.95
C ILE A 335 -7.49 -9.55 14.60
N PRO A 336 -7.99 -8.99 13.48
CA PRO A 336 -9.39 -9.13 13.09
C PRO A 336 -9.83 -10.59 13.06
N LYS A 337 -10.98 -10.88 13.69
CA LYS A 337 -11.58 -12.23 13.71
C LYS A 337 -12.12 -12.64 12.33
N THR A 338 -12.67 -11.67 11.60
CA THR A 338 -13.13 -11.83 10.22
C THR A 338 -12.07 -11.26 9.27
N ALA A 339 -11.54 -12.11 8.39
CA ALA A 339 -10.50 -11.75 7.45
C ALA A 339 -10.80 -12.33 6.07
N ASN A 340 -10.70 -11.48 5.04
CA ASN A 340 -10.76 -11.89 3.65
C ASN A 340 -9.33 -12.08 3.14
N TYR A 341 -8.86 -13.32 3.09
CA TYR A 341 -7.53 -13.62 2.61
C TYR A 341 -7.48 -13.55 1.08
N LEU A 342 -6.49 -12.82 0.58
CA LEU A 342 -6.34 -12.58 -0.84
C LEU A 342 -4.86 -12.49 -1.20
N GLN A 343 -4.40 -13.37 -2.09
CA GLN A 343 -3.00 -13.37 -2.56
C GLN A 343 -2.60 -12.04 -3.24
N MET A 344 -3.55 -11.32 -3.83
CA MET A 344 -3.32 -9.97 -4.38
C MET A 344 -2.85 -8.97 -3.33
N ALA A 345 -3.23 -9.18 -2.06
CA ALA A 345 -2.84 -8.31 -0.96
C ALA A 345 -1.40 -8.58 -0.47
N GLU A 346 -0.72 -9.62 -0.96
CA GLU A 346 0.65 -9.95 -0.54
C GLU A 346 1.69 -8.98 -1.10
N SER A 347 1.46 -8.33 -2.25
CA SER A 347 2.37 -7.31 -2.76
C SER A 347 1.73 -6.40 -3.81
N SER A 348 2.27 -5.18 -3.97
CA SER A 348 1.88 -4.28 -5.07
C SER A 348 2.17 -4.86 -6.45
N TYR A 349 3.14 -5.78 -6.54
CA TYR A 349 3.41 -6.53 -7.76
C TYR A 349 2.23 -7.46 -8.09
N ASN A 350 1.80 -8.32 -7.15
CA ASN A 350 0.69 -9.26 -7.38
C ASN A 350 -0.59 -8.50 -7.79
N PHE A 351 -0.89 -7.39 -7.12
CA PHE A 351 -2.06 -6.57 -7.45
C PHE A 351 -2.00 -5.97 -8.86
N ARG A 352 -0.83 -5.49 -9.30
CA ARG A 352 -0.65 -4.96 -10.68
C ARG A 352 -0.55 -6.06 -11.73
N GLU A 353 0.04 -7.20 -11.40
CA GLU A 353 0.20 -8.33 -12.32
C GLU A 353 -1.16 -8.85 -12.77
N ILE A 354 -2.12 -8.99 -11.86
CA ILE A 354 -3.49 -9.38 -12.21
C ILE A 354 -4.18 -8.34 -13.09
N GLN A 355 -4.01 -7.04 -12.80
CA GLN A 355 -4.53 -5.98 -13.67
C GLN A 355 -3.94 -6.08 -15.09
N PHE A 356 -2.64 -6.34 -15.19
CA PHE A 356 -1.95 -6.48 -16.47
C PHE A 356 -2.44 -7.70 -17.25
N LEU A 357 -2.50 -8.87 -16.61
CA LEU A 357 -2.94 -10.13 -17.24
C LEU A 357 -4.39 -10.06 -17.72
N GLU A 358 -5.23 -9.30 -17.02
CA GLU A 358 -6.66 -9.18 -17.31
C GLU A 358 -7.00 -7.97 -18.21
N GLY A 359 -5.97 -7.25 -18.67
CA GLY A 359 -6.12 -6.06 -19.50
C GLY A 359 -7.03 -5.01 -18.83
N MET A 360 -6.77 -4.72 -17.56
CA MET A 360 -7.47 -3.65 -16.84
C MET A 360 -6.83 -2.30 -17.16
N ASP A 361 -7.68 -1.30 -17.34
CA ASP A 361 -7.33 0.10 -17.53
C ASP A 361 -8.32 0.98 -16.75
N PHE A 362 -7.80 2.00 -16.07
CA PHE A 362 -8.60 2.92 -15.25
C PHE A 362 -8.64 4.33 -15.85
N GLY A 363 -8.32 4.47 -17.14
CA GLY A 363 -7.97 5.74 -17.77
C GLY A 363 -9.17 6.54 -18.26
N THR A 364 -10.30 5.88 -18.47
CA THR A 364 -11.57 6.50 -18.88
C THR A 364 -12.69 6.00 -17.99
N LEU A 365 -13.84 6.68 -18.01
CA LEU A 365 -15.01 6.22 -17.26
C LEU A 365 -15.42 4.81 -17.67
N GLY A 366 -15.50 4.54 -18.98
CA GLY A 366 -15.89 3.23 -19.50
C GLY A 366 -14.89 2.13 -19.15
N SER A 367 -13.59 2.38 -19.30
CA SER A 367 -12.57 1.40 -18.93
C SER A 367 -12.54 1.15 -17.42
N ASN A 368 -12.69 2.18 -16.58
CA ASN A 368 -12.79 1.96 -15.12
C ASN A 368 -14.03 1.16 -14.72
N ILE A 369 -15.21 1.42 -15.32
CA ILE A 369 -16.41 0.61 -15.06
C ILE A 369 -16.14 -0.88 -15.37
N ALA A 370 -15.55 -1.17 -16.53
CA ALA A 370 -15.21 -2.53 -16.92
C ALA A 370 -14.15 -3.16 -16.00
N SER A 371 -13.07 -2.42 -15.69
CA SER A 371 -11.99 -2.86 -14.80
C SER A 371 -12.47 -3.08 -13.38
N THR A 372 -13.37 -2.24 -12.87
CA THR A 372 -14.00 -2.41 -11.55
C THR A 372 -14.81 -3.69 -11.49
N SER A 373 -15.60 -3.98 -12.51
CA SER A 373 -16.36 -5.24 -12.61
C SER A 373 -15.43 -6.46 -12.68
N LYS A 374 -14.40 -6.42 -13.54
CA LYS A 374 -13.37 -7.48 -13.63
C LYS A 374 -12.68 -7.71 -12.29
N LEU A 375 -12.17 -6.65 -11.68
CA LEU A 375 -11.48 -6.71 -10.39
C LEU A 375 -12.38 -7.32 -9.31
N THR A 376 -13.62 -6.85 -9.21
CA THR A 376 -14.62 -7.38 -8.26
C THR A 376 -14.84 -8.88 -8.46
N LYS A 377 -15.03 -9.32 -9.70
CA LYS A 377 -15.26 -10.73 -10.03
C LYS A 377 -14.07 -11.62 -9.67
N ILE A 378 -12.86 -11.17 -9.98
CA ILE A 378 -11.64 -11.94 -9.67
C ILE A 378 -11.43 -12.01 -8.16
N ILE A 379 -11.60 -10.88 -7.45
CA ILE A 379 -11.54 -10.88 -5.98
C ILE A 379 -12.54 -11.88 -5.42
N LEU A 380 -13.81 -11.82 -5.85
CA LEU A 380 -14.86 -12.72 -5.33
C LEU A 380 -14.52 -14.21 -5.51
N ARG A 381 -13.90 -14.56 -6.65
CA ARG A 381 -13.49 -15.94 -6.95
C ARG A 381 -12.22 -16.38 -6.21
N SER A 382 -11.37 -15.43 -5.83
CA SER A 382 -10.06 -15.69 -5.23
C SER A 382 -10.04 -15.53 -3.71
N ILE A 383 -11.08 -14.96 -3.09
CA ILE A 383 -11.19 -14.92 -1.64
C ILE A 383 -11.31 -16.35 -1.14
N THR A 384 -10.40 -16.72 -0.25
CA THR A 384 -10.54 -17.94 0.54
C THR A 384 -11.32 -17.56 1.80
N PRO A 385 -12.60 -17.99 1.94
CA PRO A 385 -13.31 -17.76 3.19
C PRO A 385 -12.60 -18.53 4.30
N GLN A 386 -12.56 -17.98 5.52
CA GLN A 386 -12.27 -18.83 6.67
C GLN A 386 -13.32 -19.95 6.71
N ASN A 387 -12.87 -21.20 6.75
CA ASN A 387 -13.72 -22.31 7.18
C ASN A 387 -14.35 -21.91 8.52
N LYS A 388 -15.68 -21.88 8.54
CA LYS A 388 -16.49 -21.59 9.73
C LYS A 388 -16.13 -22.45 10.93
#